data_AF-A0A249MTZ1-F1
#
_entry.id   AF-A0A249MTZ1-F1
#
_cell.length_a   1.000
_cell.length_b   1.000
_cell.length_c   1.000
_cell.angle_alpha   90.00
_cell.angle_beta   90.00
_cell.angle_gamma   90.00
#
_symmetry.space_group_name_H-M   'P 1'
#
loop_
_entity.id
_entity.type
_entity.pdbx_description
1 polymer ?
#
loop_
_entity_poly.entity_id
_entity_poly.type
_entity_poly.pdbx_seq_one_letter_code
_entity_poly.pdbx_strand_id
1 'polypeptide(L)'
;MAVTSLQAESAQTNPTSSRALYYAYRRAKAAWDIALYAPELLDDDLAEEINEPLSEAHTQALNDFMLSPADRMFDLCRKLEVFRDEELANWYLANGFICQLASDARRLALDLRRP
;
A
#
# COMPACT_ATOMS: atom_id res chain seq x y z
N MET A 1 -8.12 -43.28 -16.56
CA MET A 1 -7.33 -42.10 -16.15
C MET A 1 -8.23 -40.89 -16.23
N ALA A 2 -8.68 -40.36 -15.09
CA ALA A 2 -9.53 -39.18 -15.03
C ALA A 2 -8.63 -37.95 -14.90
N VAL A 3 -8.62 -37.09 -15.92
CA VAL A 3 -7.95 -35.79 -15.88
C VAL A 3 -8.93 -34.83 -15.23
N THR A 4 -8.71 -34.51 -13.96
CA THR A 4 -9.45 -33.47 -13.27
C THR A 4 -9.00 -32.13 -13.85
N SER A 5 -9.75 -31.63 -14.82
CA SER A 5 -9.64 -30.25 -15.29
C SER A 5 -10.00 -29.31 -14.14
N LEU A 6 -9.00 -28.78 -13.48
CA LEU A 6 -9.14 -27.61 -12.62
C LEU A 6 -9.61 -26.46 -13.51
N GLN A 7 -10.91 -26.22 -13.51
CA GLN A 7 -11.46 -24.92 -13.91
C GLN A 7 -10.81 -23.91 -12.97
N ALA A 8 -9.77 -23.24 -13.48
CA ALA A 8 -9.36 -21.96 -12.96
C ALA A 8 -10.55 -21.02 -13.18
N GLU A 9 -11.43 -20.94 -12.18
CA GLU A 9 -12.27 -19.78 -11.99
C GLU A 9 -11.32 -18.59 -11.98
N SER A 10 -11.25 -17.91 -13.12
CA SER A 10 -10.72 -16.58 -13.26
C SER A 10 -11.58 -15.68 -12.41
N ALA A 11 -11.29 -15.69 -11.11
CA ALA A 11 -11.69 -14.65 -10.18
C ALA A 11 -11.34 -13.34 -10.86
N GLN A 12 -12.36 -12.60 -11.27
CA GLN A 12 -12.24 -11.27 -11.81
C GLN A 12 -11.52 -10.44 -10.74
N THR A 13 -10.20 -10.35 -10.87
CA THR A 13 -9.36 -9.52 -10.02
C THR A 13 -9.75 -8.10 -10.35
N ASN A 14 -10.61 -7.50 -9.54
CA ASN A 14 -10.75 -6.06 -9.51
C ASN A 14 -9.33 -5.50 -9.36
N PRO A 15 -8.82 -4.75 -10.36
CA PRO A 15 -7.45 -4.24 -10.34
C PRO A 15 -7.21 -3.25 -9.19
N THR A 16 -8.25 -2.95 -8.41
CA THR A 16 -8.29 -1.99 -7.30
C THR A 16 -8.48 -2.66 -5.93
N SER A 17 -8.10 -3.93 -5.75
CA SER A 17 -8.16 -4.53 -4.41
C SER A 17 -7.12 -3.89 -3.48
N SER A 18 -7.49 -3.60 -2.23
CA SER A 18 -6.58 -3.06 -1.19
C SER A 18 -5.26 -3.87 -1.09
N ARG A 19 -5.33 -5.19 -1.29
CA ARG A 19 -4.17 -6.08 -1.34
C ARG A 19 -3.22 -5.77 -2.52
N ALA A 20 -3.76 -5.52 -3.71
CA ALA A 20 -2.95 -5.17 -4.88
C ALA A 20 -2.24 -3.83 -4.69
N LEU A 21 -2.95 -2.83 -4.14
CA LEU A 21 -2.38 -1.51 -3.82
C LEU A 21 -1.27 -1.62 -2.76
N TYR A 22 -1.48 -2.43 -1.71
CA TYR A 22 -0.45 -2.69 -0.72
C TYR A 22 0.82 -3.30 -1.34
N TYR A 23 0.66 -4.29 -2.23
CA TYR A 23 1.82 -4.89 -2.90
C TYR A 23 2.51 -3.93 -3.87
N ALA A 24 1.76 -3.06 -4.55
CA ALA A 24 2.32 -2.01 -5.39
C ALA A 24 3.19 -1.06 -4.55
N TYR A 25 2.66 -0.56 -3.42
CA TYR A 25 3.43 0.25 -2.46
C TYR A 25 4.68 -0.48 -1.97
N ARG A 26 4.56 -1.73 -1.49
CA ARG A 26 5.71 -2.50 -0.99
C ARG A 26 6.78 -2.73 -2.05
N ARG A 27 6.38 -2.90 -3.31
CA ARG A 27 7.31 -3.05 -4.43
C ARG A 27 8.02 -1.74 -4.75
N ALA A 28 7.29 -0.62 -4.76
CA ALA A 28 7.86 0.71 -4.99
C ALA A 28 8.85 1.08 -3.87
N LYS A 29 8.47 0.85 -2.60
CA LYS A 29 9.36 1.04 -1.45
C LYS A 29 10.62 0.18 -1.57
N ALA A 30 10.47 -1.11 -1.83
CA ALA A 30 11.62 -2.01 -1.96
C ALA A 30 12.55 -1.59 -3.12
N ALA A 31 12.01 -1.14 -4.25
CA ALA A 31 12.82 -0.65 -5.35
C ALA A 31 13.62 0.60 -4.96
N TRP A 32 13.00 1.51 -4.21
CA TRP A 32 13.68 2.71 -3.72
C TRP A 32 14.73 2.39 -2.65
N ASP A 33 14.40 1.56 -1.67
CA ASP A 33 15.32 1.11 -0.62
C ASP A 33 16.54 0.40 -1.23
N ILE A 34 16.35 -0.48 -2.22
CA ILE A 34 17.47 -1.17 -2.90
C ILE A 34 18.39 -0.16 -3.58
N ALA A 35 17.85 0.90 -4.18
CA ALA A 35 18.66 1.93 -4.82
C ALA A 35 19.42 2.77 -3.78
N LEU A 36 18.75 3.17 -2.68
CA LEU A 36 19.36 3.97 -1.62
C LEU A 36 20.47 3.23 -0.86
N TYR A 37 20.34 1.92 -0.68
CA TYR A 37 21.29 1.10 0.07
C TYR A 37 22.15 0.21 -0.84
N ALA A 38 22.29 0.56 -2.12
CA ALA A 38 23.19 -0.15 -3.01
C ALA A 38 24.64 -0.03 -2.49
N PRO A 39 25.46 -1.10 -2.52
CA PRO A 39 26.82 -1.08 -1.97
C PRO A 39 27.71 0.03 -2.57
N GLU A 40 27.44 0.40 -3.82
CA GLU A 40 28.15 1.42 -4.58
C GLU A 40 27.81 2.85 -4.13
N LEU A 41 26.77 3.03 -3.31
CA LEU A 41 26.22 4.31 -2.84
C LEU A 41 26.26 4.43 -1.31
N LEU A 42 27.03 3.58 -0.61
CA LEU A 42 27.09 3.64 0.85
C LEU A 42 27.72 4.94 1.38
N ASP A 43 28.56 5.59 0.58
CA ASP A 43 29.26 6.84 0.91
C ASP A 43 28.81 8.04 0.05
N ASP A 44 27.89 7.83 -0.91
CA ASP A 44 27.45 8.82 -1.90
C ASP A 44 25.91 8.89 -1.99
N ASP A 45 25.37 10.07 -2.29
CA ASP A 45 23.93 10.23 -2.49
C ASP A 45 23.47 9.60 -3.82
N LEU A 46 22.23 9.07 -3.81
CA LEU A 46 21.60 8.57 -5.03
C LEU A 46 21.40 9.73 -6.03
N ALA A 47 21.92 9.55 -7.25
CA ALA A 47 21.78 10.54 -8.31
C ALA A 47 20.30 10.95 -8.51
N GLU A 48 20.06 12.26 -8.65
CA GLU A 48 18.71 12.82 -8.71
C GLU A 48 17.86 12.19 -9.83
N GLU A 49 18.47 11.93 -10.98
CA GLU A 49 17.83 11.27 -12.14
C GLU A 49 17.27 9.86 -11.83
N ILE A 50 17.78 9.20 -10.79
CA ILE A 50 17.30 7.89 -10.32
C ILE A 50 16.40 8.06 -9.09
N ASN A 51 16.77 8.96 -8.18
CA ASN A 51 16.04 9.18 -6.94
C ASN A 51 14.64 9.75 -7.17
N GLU A 52 14.50 10.75 -8.04
CA GLU A 52 13.24 11.42 -8.33
C GLU A 52 12.14 10.45 -8.82
N PRO A 53 12.35 9.63 -9.87
CA PRO A 53 11.31 8.71 -10.33
C PRO A 53 10.96 7.62 -9.31
N LEU A 54 11.92 7.16 -8.50
CA LEU A 54 11.67 6.16 -7.45
C LEU A 54 10.87 6.75 -6.28
N SER A 55 11.22 7.95 -5.85
CA SER A 55 10.51 8.70 -4.81
C SER A 55 9.08 9.03 -5.25
N GLU A 56 8.88 9.45 -6.51
CA GLU A 56 7.56 9.71 -7.07
C GLU A 56 6.72 8.43 -7.16
N ALA A 57 7.29 7.33 -7.66
CA ALA A 57 6.60 6.04 -7.74
C ALA A 57 6.21 5.51 -6.35
N HIS A 58 7.10 5.65 -5.36
CA HIS A 58 6.80 5.31 -3.97
C HIS A 58 5.67 6.18 -3.42
N THR A 59 5.77 7.50 -3.57
CA THR A 59 4.77 8.47 -3.08
C THR A 59 3.40 8.20 -3.68
N GLN A 60 3.33 7.99 -4.99
CA GLN A 60 2.08 7.69 -5.68
C GLN A 60 1.46 6.39 -5.17
N ALA A 61 2.23 5.30 -5.11
CA ALA A 61 1.73 4.01 -4.65
C ALA A 61 1.29 4.03 -3.17
N LEU A 62 2.02 4.77 -2.33
CA LEU A 62 1.67 4.97 -0.92
C LEU A 62 0.35 5.74 -0.79
N ASN A 63 0.19 6.85 -1.53
CA ASN A 63 -1.02 7.65 -1.51
C ASN A 63 -2.24 6.83 -1.98
N ASP A 64 -2.11 6.09 -3.08
CA ASP A 64 -3.18 5.24 -3.61
C ASP A 64 -3.58 4.16 -2.61
N PHE A 65 -2.60 3.53 -1.95
CA PHE A 65 -2.88 2.57 -0.89
C PHE A 65 -3.58 3.23 0.31
N MET A 66 -3.05 4.34 0.85
CA MET A 66 -3.59 4.96 2.06
C MET A 66 -4.97 5.57 1.86
N LEU A 67 -5.26 6.14 0.69
CA LEU A 67 -6.56 6.77 0.39
C LEU A 67 -7.62 5.80 -0.14
N SER A 68 -7.25 4.57 -0.51
CA SER A 68 -8.25 3.57 -0.87
C SER A 68 -9.18 3.22 0.31
N PRO A 69 -10.37 2.66 0.08
CA PRO A 69 -11.17 2.07 1.14
C PRO A 69 -10.51 0.82 1.74
N ALA A 70 -10.67 0.59 3.03
CA ALA A 70 -10.28 -0.65 3.71
C ALA A 70 -11.48 -1.60 3.88
N ASP A 71 -11.68 -2.55 2.97
CA ASP A 71 -12.89 -3.40 2.96
C ASP A 71 -12.99 -4.34 4.18
N ARG A 72 -11.87 -4.64 4.84
CA ARG A 72 -11.79 -5.54 6.00
C ARG A 72 -10.96 -4.93 7.12
N MET A 73 -11.22 -5.38 8.35
CA MET A 73 -10.44 -4.97 9.53
C MET A 73 -8.94 -5.18 9.35
N PHE A 74 -8.55 -6.28 8.72
CA PHE A 74 -7.15 -6.58 8.42
C PHE A 74 -6.50 -5.52 7.51
N ASP A 75 -7.22 -5.00 6.53
CA ASP A 75 -6.70 -3.95 5.64
C ASP A 75 -6.54 -2.62 6.41
N LEU A 76 -7.47 -2.30 7.31
CA LEU A 76 -7.37 -1.13 8.18
C LEU A 76 -6.15 -1.22 9.11
N CYS A 77 -5.95 -2.37 9.78
CA CYS A 77 -4.78 -2.60 10.62
C CYS A 77 -3.48 -2.38 9.85
N ARG A 78 -3.40 -2.93 8.63
CA ARG A 78 -2.22 -2.79 7.77
C ARG A 78 -1.97 -1.33 7.37
N LYS A 79 -3.01 -0.55 7.08
CA LYS A 79 -2.85 0.89 6.81
C LYS A 79 -2.38 1.67 8.03
N LEU A 80 -2.86 1.32 9.23
CA LEU A 80 -2.40 1.92 10.48
C LEU A 80 -0.92 1.62 10.74
N GLU A 81 -0.48 0.38 10.45
CA GLU A 81 0.93 0.00 10.52
C GLU A 81 1.77 0.83 9.56
N VAL A 82 1.38 0.91 8.28
CA VAL A 82 2.08 1.73 7.28
C VAL A 82 2.08 3.22 7.67
N PHE A 83 0.97 3.75 8.17
CA PHE A 83 0.89 5.14 8.63
C PHE A 83 1.92 5.44 9.73
N ARG A 84 2.10 4.51 10.67
CA ARG A 84 3.11 4.63 11.73
C ARG A 84 4.52 4.47 11.18
N ASP A 85 4.77 3.41 10.40
CA ASP A 85 6.11 3.00 9.98
C ASP A 85 6.73 3.98 8.97
N GLU A 86 5.91 4.66 8.16
CA GLU A 86 6.34 5.73 7.25
C GLU A 86 6.23 7.13 7.88
N GLU A 87 5.94 7.22 9.18
CA GLU A 87 5.82 8.49 9.93
C GLU A 87 4.86 9.52 9.27
N LEU A 88 3.72 9.04 8.74
CA LEU A 88 2.83 9.85 7.90
C LEU A 88 2.07 10.95 8.63
N ALA A 89 2.27 11.10 9.94
CA ALA A 89 1.69 12.20 10.72
C ALA A 89 2.12 13.58 10.21
N ASN A 90 3.33 13.68 9.62
CA ASN A 90 3.87 14.93 9.08
C ASN A 90 3.72 15.02 7.54
N TRP A 91 3.07 14.04 6.91
CA TRP A 91 2.91 14.01 5.46
C TRP A 91 1.92 15.08 4.98
N TYR A 92 2.11 15.59 3.76
CA TYR A 92 1.22 16.64 3.22
C TYR A 92 -0.25 16.19 3.09
N LEU A 93 -0.50 14.89 3.00
CA LEU A 93 -1.84 14.28 3.00
C LEU A 93 -2.25 13.67 4.35
N ALA A 94 -1.53 13.94 5.44
CA ALA A 94 -1.80 13.34 6.77
C ALA A 94 -3.28 13.44 7.16
N ASN A 95 -3.88 14.62 7.01
CA ASN A 95 -5.31 14.83 7.28
C ASN A 95 -6.22 13.97 6.39
N GLY A 96 -5.88 13.82 5.10
CA GLY A 96 -6.61 12.95 4.18
C GLY A 96 -6.55 11.49 4.60
N PHE A 97 -5.37 11.01 4.98
CA PHE A 97 -5.19 9.65 5.50
C PHE A 97 -5.97 9.43 6.79
N ILE A 98 -5.89 10.34 7.76
CA ILE A 98 -6.62 10.25 9.03
C ILE A 98 -8.13 10.21 8.79
N CYS A 99 -8.66 11.08 7.92
CA CYS A 99 -10.07 11.07 7.55
C CYS A 99 -10.50 9.74 6.93
N GLN A 100 -9.69 9.18 6.02
CA GLN A 100 -9.98 7.89 5.39
C GLN A 100 -9.95 6.75 6.42
N LEU A 101 -8.91 6.67 7.25
CA LEU A 101 -8.79 5.67 8.32
C LEU A 101 -9.95 5.73 9.31
N ALA A 102 -10.36 6.93 9.73
CA ALA A 102 -11.49 7.13 10.62
C ALA A 102 -12.83 6.72 9.97
N SER A 103 -13.01 7.05 8.69
CA SER A 103 -14.19 6.66 7.90
C SER A 103 -14.30 5.13 7.80
N ASP A 104 -13.20 4.46 7.45
CA ASP A 104 -13.14 3.00 7.35
C ASP A 104 -13.37 2.32 8.70
N ALA A 105 -12.74 2.83 9.77
CA ALA A 105 -12.96 2.32 11.13
C ALA A 105 -14.44 2.40 11.53
N ARG A 106 -15.10 3.54 11.25
CA ARG A 106 -16.52 3.72 11.53
C ARG A 106 -17.38 2.74 10.72
N ARG A 107 -17.13 2.61 9.41
CA ARG A 107 -17.88 1.70 8.54
C ARG A 107 -17.75 0.25 9.03
N LEU A 108 -16.53 -0.22 9.24
CA LEU A 108 -16.25 -1.59 9.69
C LEU A 108 -16.85 -1.88 11.08
N ALA A 109 -16.81 -0.92 12.01
CA ALA A 109 -17.41 -1.08 13.32
C ALA A 109 -18.95 -1.19 13.27
N LEU A 110 -19.60 -0.54 12.30
CA LEU A 110 -21.05 -0.65 12.09
C LEU A 110 -21.43 -1.98 11.41
N ASP A 111 -20.61 -2.46 10.48
CA ASP A 111 -20.85 -3.74 9.80
C ASP A 111 -20.76 -4.93 10.76
N LEU A 112 -19.84 -4.90 11.73
CA LEU A 112 -19.71 -5.91 12.78
C LEU A 112 -20.93 -6.01 13.73
N ARG A 113 -21.80 -4.99 13.75
CA ARG A 113 -22.99 -4.96 14.60
C ARG A 113 -24.24 -5.52 13.91
N ARG A 114 -24.16 -5.90 12.63
CA ARG A 114 -25.27 -6.53 11.91
C ARG A 114 -25.25 -8.05 12.20
N PRO A 115 -26.32 -8.61 12.79
CA PRO A 115 -26.40 -10.03 13.16
C PRO A 115 -26.43 -10.95 11.93
#